data_AF-A0A2V6MH25-F1
#
_entry.id   AF-A0A2V6MH25-F1
#
_cell.length_a   1.000
_cell.length_b   1.000
_cell.length_c   1.000
_cell.angle_alpha   90.00
_cell.angle_beta   90.00
_cell.angle_gamma   90.00
#
_symmetry.space_group_name_H-M   'P 1'
#
loop_
_entity.id
_entity.type
_entity.pdbx_description
1 polymer ?
#
loop_
_entity_poly.entity_id
_entity_poly.type
_entity_poly.pdbx_seq_one_letter_code
_entity_poly.pdbx_strand_id
1 'polypeptide(L)' 'AQRDDENFAAVFAWEFQGNGKVERPKLHHEPLHFEAVHLTQRSYK' A
#
# COMPACT_ATOMS: atom_id res chain seq x y z
N ALA A 1 -17.33 -6.05 -1.07
CA ALA A 1 -16.25 -5.56 -0.19
C ALA A 1 -16.13 -4.06 -0.40
N GLN A 2 -16.01 -3.26 0.67
CA GLN A 2 -15.79 -1.80 0.59
C GLN A 2 -14.29 -1.51 0.64
N ARG A 3 -13.84 -0.41 0.00
CA ARG A 3 -12.45 0.06 0.08
C ARG A 3 -12.24 0.75 1.44
N ASP A 4 -11.12 0.48 2.10
CA ASP A 4 -10.74 1.09 3.39
C ASP A 4 -9.53 2.01 3.18
N ASP A 5 -9.82 3.29 2.98
CA ASP A 5 -8.82 4.31 2.72
C ASP A 5 -8.13 4.79 4.01
N GLU A 6 -8.73 4.57 5.18
CA GLU A 6 -8.14 4.96 6.47
C GLU A 6 -6.91 4.11 6.79
N ASN A 7 -6.96 2.81 6.49
CA ASN A 7 -5.88 1.88 6.81
C ASN A 7 -4.97 1.54 5.62
N PHE A 8 -5.44 1.71 4.37
CA PHE A 8 -4.74 1.16 3.19
C PHE A 8 -4.50 2.16 2.05
N ALA A 9 -4.56 3.48 2.30
CA ALA A 9 -4.13 4.51 1.36
C ALA A 9 -2.58 4.65 1.31
N ALA A 10 -1.89 3.56 1.00
CA ALA A 10 -0.42 3.49 0.99
C ALA A 10 0.11 2.51 -0.06
N VAL A 11 1.37 2.69 -0.44
CA VAL A 11 2.11 1.75 -1.29
C VAL A 11 2.86 0.75 -0.42
N PHE A 12 2.81 -0.51 -0.82
CA PHE A 12 3.52 -1.61 -0.16
C PHE A 12 4.46 -2.27 -1.16
N ALA A 13 5.71 -2.50 -0.75
CA ALA A 13 6.68 -3.22 -1.56
C ALA A 13 7.48 -4.19 -0.70
N TRP A 14 7.64 -5.43 -1.16
CA TRP A 14 8.52 -6.40 -0.52
C TRP A 14 9.89 -6.36 -1.19
N GLU A 15 10.91 -5.97 -0.45
CA GLU A 15 12.30 -6.02 -0.89
C GLU A 15 12.86 -7.43 -0.66
N PHE A 16 13.34 -8.04 -1.74
CA PHE A 16 14.07 -9.29 -1.69
C PHE A 16 15.46 -9.06 -1.09
N GLN A 17 15.75 -9.70 0.05
CA GLN A 17 17.00 -9.52 0.81
C GLN A 17 18.14 -10.47 0.37
N GLY A 18 18.00 -11.19 -0.75
CA GLY A 18 19.01 -12.14 -1.24
C GLY A 18 18.70 -13.60 -0.92
N ASN A 19 19.63 -14.49 -1.28
CA ASN A 19 19.49 -15.96 -1.19
C ASN A 19 20.08 -16.57 0.09
N GLY A 20 20.21 -15.78 1.17
CA GLY A 20 20.60 -16.26 2.49
C GLY A 20 19.45 -16.97 3.21
N LYS A 21 19.70 -18.19 3.71
CA LYS A 21 18.71 -19.18 4.23
C LYS A 21 17.67 -18.69 5.27
N VAL A 22 17.74 -17.47 5.81
CA VAL A 22 16.93 -17.02 6.96
C VAL A 22 16.48 -15.55 6.88
N GLU A 23 16.72 -14.81 5.80
CA GLU A 23 16.28 -13.41 5.75
C GLU A 23 14.84 -13.30 5.23
N ARG A 24 13.96 -12.79 6.09
CA ARG A 24 12.58 -12.47 5.70
C ARG A 24 12.59 -11.29 4.73
N PRO A 25 11.71 -11.27 3.72
CA PRO A 25 11.58 -10.11 2.85
C PRO A 25 11.25 -8.89 3.71
N LYS A 26 11.75 -7.72 3.31
CA LYS A 26 11.51 -6.47 4.03
C LYS A 26 10.28 -5.79 3.45
N LEU A 27 9.30 -5.44 4.28
CA LEU A 27 8.14 -4.66 3.86
C LEU A 27 8.47 -3.17 3.91
N HIS A 28 8.33 -2.50 2.79
CA HIS A 28 8.27 -1.06 2.69
C HIS A 28 6.81 -0.62 2.69
N HIS A 29 6.51 0.44 3.43
CA HIS A 29 5.19 1.02 3.57
C HIS A 29 5.30 2.53 3.48
N GLU A 30 4.72 3.11 2.43
CA GLU A 30 4.79 4.54 2.14
C GLU A 30 3.39 5.13 1.97
N PRO A 31 2.98 6.12 2.79
CA PRO A 31 1.65 6.71 2.70
C PRO A 31 1.47 7.51 1.40
N LEU A 32 0.28 7.42 0.79
CA LEU A 32 -0.07 8.22 -0.37
C LEU A 32 -0.69 9.54 0.06
N HIS A 33 -0.10 10.65 -0.39
CA HIS A 33 -0.62 11.99 -0.18
C HIS A 33 -1.30 12.50 -1.45
N PHE A 34 -2.57 12.91 -1.31
CA PHE A 34 -3.41 13.35 -2.42
C PHE A 34 -3.67 14.86 -2.32
N GLU A 35 -2.88 15.67 -3.03
CA GLU A 35 -3.01 17.14 -2.96
C GLU A 35 -4.12 17.68 -3.87
N ALA A 36 -4.16 17.22 -5.13
CA ALA A 36 -5.07 17.77 -6.14
C ALA A 36 -6.44 17.09 -6.18
N VAL A 37 -6.50 15.78 -5.86
CA VAL A 37 -7.72 14.98 -5.99
C VAL A 37 -7.89 14.10 -4.77
N HIS A 38 -8.87 14.42 -3.93
CA HIS A 38 -9.14 13.69 -2.70
C HIS A 38 -9.88 12.37 -2.98
N LEU A 39 -9.62 11.37 -2.15
CA LEU A 39 -10.23 10.05 -2.27
C LEU A 39 -11.75 10.12 -2.06
N THR A 40 -12.50 9.51 -2.97
CA THR A 40 -13.97 9.38 -2.87
C THR A 40 -14.39 7.94 -3.16
N GLN A 41 -15.54 7.54 -2.62
CA GLN A 41 -16.11 6.23 -2.90
C GLN A 41 -16.64 6.19 -4.34
N ARG A 42 -16.21 5.20 -5.13
CA ARG A 42 -16.74 5.01 -6.48
C ARG A 42 -18.15 4.44 -6.43
N SER A 43 -19.09 5.08 -7.12
CA SER A 43 -20.40 4.51 -7.44
C SER A 43 -20.35 3.85 -8.82
N TYR A 44 -20.54 2.53 -8.86
CA TYR A 44 -20.84 1.84 -10.12
C TYR A 44 -22.37 1.89 -10.28
N LYS A 45 -22.85 2.64 -11.27
CA LYS A 45 -24.22 2.49 -11.78
C LYS A 45 -24.28 1.36 -12.80
#